data_AF-A0A509EF41-F1
#
_entry.id   AF-A0A509EF41-F1
#
_cell.length_a   1.000
_cell.length_b   1.000
_cell.length_c   1.000
_cell.angle_alpha   90.00
_cell.angle_beta   90.00
_cell.angle_gamma   90.00
#
_symmetry.space_group_name_H-M   'P 1'
#
loop_
_entity.id
_entity.type
_entity.pdbx_description
1 polymer ?
#
loop_
_entity_poly.entity_id
_entity_poly.type
_entity_poly.pdbx_seq_one_letter_code
_entity_poly.pdbx_strand_id
1 'polypeptide(L)'
;MANPLRIEGPDPPGMTCADVERWLVAAFMAFTVAPVFSLRANRLQATDQDAAPGTFDWITFSADVLGRSSVERLALLTWARSKSRRRIRRHRGLRALKEVPGGTVTDFCEEAGWKRRTFDRRRKRACRRLADAWNERRQAERQELNWRNQ
;
A
#
# COMPACT_ATOMS: atom_id res chain seq x y z
N MET A 1 3.91 22.37 5.49
CA MET A 1 2.48 22.02 5.64
C MET A 1 2.39 20.52 5.80
N ALA A 2 1.82 20.01 6.89
CA ALA A 2 1.65 18.57 7.10
C ALA A 2 0.85 17.96 5.95
N ASN A 3 1.34 16.88 5.35
CA ASN A 3 0.63 16.20 4.27
C ASN A 3 -0.63 15.55 4.88
N PRO A 4 -1.86 16.00 4.54
CA PRO A 4 -3.10 15.51 5.15
C PRO A 4 -3.39 14.03 4.82
N LEU A 5 -2.53 13.39 4.02
CA LEU A 5 -2.60 11.99 3.62
C LEU A 5 -1.57 11.09 4.33
N ARG A 6 -0.69 11.68 5.15
CA ARG A 6 0.32 10.95 5.90
C ARG A 6 -0.36 10.25 7.08
N ILE A 7 -0.19 8.94 7.20
CA ILE A 7 -0.57 8.23 8.42
C ILE A 7 0.51 8.61 9.44
N GLU A 8 0.20 9.55 10.32
CA GLU A 8 1.02 9.88 11.47
C GLU A 8 0.59 9.00 12.66
N GLY A 9 1.58 8.43 13.35
CA GLY A 9 1.40 7.56 14.50
C GLY A 9 2.44 6.44 14.54
N PRO A 10 2.77 5.91 15.74
CA PRO A 10 3.67 4.76 15.85
C PRO A 10 3.07 3.56 15.11
N ASP A 11 3.94 2.72 14.53
CA ASP A 11 3.51 1.46 13.95
C ASP A 11 2.72 0.65 15.00
N PRO A 12 1.54 0.11 14.65
CA PRO A 12 0.75 -0.64 15.62
C PRO A 12 1.53 -1.85 16.13
N PRO A 13 1.34 -2.25 17.42
CA PRO A 13 2.11 -3.33 18.05
C PRO A 13 1.92 -4.69 17.36
N GLY A 14 0.82 -4.85 16.63
CA GLY A 14 0.58 -5.88 15.64
C GLY A 14 -0.26 -5.33 14.48
N MET A 15 0.02 -5.77 13.26
CA MET A 15 -0.72 -5.44 12.05
C MET A 15 -1.94 -6.34 11.90
N THR A 16 -3.09 -5.75 11.57
CA THR A 16 -4.26 -6.48 11.10
C THR A 16 -4.44 -6.33 9.59
N CYS A 17 -5.33 -7.15 9.01
CA CYS A 17 -5.78 -6.99 7.62
C CYS A 17 -6.29 -5.56 7.33
N ALA A 18 -6.97 -4.92 8.29
CA ALA A 18 -7.50 -3.57 8.11
C ALA A 18 -6.38 -2.52 8.09
N ASP A 19 -5.33 -2.74 8.87
CA ASP A 19 -4.16 -1.85 8.90
C ASP A 19 -3.37 -1.96 7.59
N VAL A 20 -3.09 -3.16 7.11
CA VAL A 20 -2.45 -3.38 5.79
C VAL A 20 -3.23 -2.69 4.67
N GLU A 21 -4.56 -2.85 4.68
CA GLU A 21 -5.45 -2.18 3.74
C GLU A 21 -5.36 -0.65 3.82
N ARG A 22 -5.33 -0.10 5.04
CA ARG A 22 -5.20 1.33 5.30
C ARG A 22 -3.87 1.86 4.78
N TRP A 23 -2.77 1.18 5.08
CA TRP A 23 -1.42 1.55 4.69
C TRP A 23 -1.21 1.47 3.18
N LEU A 24 -1.67 0.41 2.51
CA LEU A 24 -1.59 0.31 1.05
C LEU A 24 -2.38 1.42 0.34
N VAL A 25 -3.57 1.75 0.85
CA VAL A 25 -4.35 2.87 0.30
C VAL A 25 -3.62 4.19 0.53
N ALA A 26 -3.03 4.40 1.70
CA ALA A 26 -2.25 5.59 1.99
C ALA A 26 -1.01 5.70 1.09
N ALA A 27 -0.31 4.60 0.82
CA ALA A 27 0.80 4.54 -0.13
C ALA A 27 0.38 5.06 -1.52
N PHE A 28 -0.72 4.55 -2.06
CA PHE A 28 -1.25 5.01 -3.36
C PHE A 28 -1.81 6.43 -3.33
N MET A 29 -2.28 6.92 -2.18
CA MET A 29 -2.66 8.33 -2.03
C MET A 29 -1.42 9.23 -2.00
N ALA A 30 -0.36 8.81 -1.31
CA ALA A 30 0.91 9.51 -1.26
C ALA A 30 1.57 9.58 -2.65
N PHE A 31 1.46 8.54 -3.49
CA PHE A 31 1.92 8.59 -4.90
C PHE A 31 1.35 9.73 -5.74
N THR A 32 0.19 10.28 -5.37
CA THR A 32 -0.41 11.41 -6.09
C THR A 32 0.10 12.78 -5.63
N VAL A 33 0.84 12.81 -4.53
CA VAL A 33 1.43 14.02 -3.93
C VAL A 33 2.96 13.94 -3.86
N ALA A 34 3.53 12.73 -3.89
CA ALA A 34 4.95 12.48 -3.96
C ALA A 34 5.43 12.48 -5.41
N PRO A 35 6.47 13.24 -5.77
CA PRO A 35 7.06 13.29 -7.10
C PRO A 35 7.92 12.04 -7.33
N VAL A 36 7.30 10.86 -7.36
CA VAL A 36 7.92 9.61 -7.83
C VAL A 36 7.30 9.16 -9.16
N PHE A 37 6.18 9.77 -9.56
CA PHE A 37 5.58 9.60 -10.87
C PHE A 37 5.54 10.95 -11.60
N SER A 38 6.54 11.21 -12.44
CA SER A 38 6.56 12.41 -13.27
C SER A 38 5.79 12.16 -14.57
N LEU A 39 4.65 12.83 -14.77
CA LEU A 39 4.02 12.99 -16.10
C LEU A 39 4.77 13.99 -17.00
N ARG A 40 5.89 14.57 -16.52
CA ARG A 40 6.79 15.44 -17.27
C ARG A 40 8.23 14.99 -17.04
N ALA A 41 9.03 14.94 -18.11
CA ALA A 41 10.39 14.42 -18.11
C ALA A 41 11.27 14.96 -16.96
N ASN A 42 11.95 14.02 -16.29
CA ASN A 42 13.18 14.16 -15.48
C ASN A 42 13.25 15.33 -14.47
N ARG A 43 12.58 15.17 -13.33
CA ARG A 43 13.15 15.63 -12.05
C ARG A 43 13.08 14.52 -11.02
N LEU A 44 14.22 13.87 -10.80
CA LEU A 44 14.44 13.01 -9.64
C LEU A 44 14.54 13.93 -8.41
N GLN A 45 13.65 13.79 -7.44
CA GLN A 45 13.82 14.40 -6.12
C GLN A 45 14.26 13.32 -5.14
N ALA A 46 15.16 13.71 -4.24
CA ALA A 46 15.66 12.83 -3.19
C ALA A 46 14.49 12.38 -2.30
N THR A 47 14.46 11.09 -2.00
CA THR A 47 13.57 10.51 -0.99
C THR A 47 13.84 11.20 0.34
N ASP A 48 12.82 11.84 0.90
CA ASP A 48 12.85 12.36 2.28
C ASP A 48 13.05 11.17 3.24
N GLN A 49 14.23 11.09 3.87
CA GLN A 49 14.58 10.00 4.79
C GLN A 49 13.76 10.05 6.08
N ASP A 50 13.17 11.21 6.40
CA ASP A 50 12.27 11.43 7.54
C ASP A 50 10.80 11.25 7.13
N ALA A 51 10.50 10.98 5.85
CA ALA A 51 9.19 10.47 5.44
C ALA A 51 9.04 9.06 6.00
N ALA A 52 8.21 8.91 7.05
CA ALA A 52 7.98 7.67 7.80
C ALA A 52 8.26 6.42 6.93
N PRO A 53 9.33 5.65 7.22
CA PRO A 53 9.81 4.56 6.37
C PRO A 53 8.69 3.65 5.84
N GLY A 54 7.63 3.42 6.63
CA GLY A 54 6.57 2.47 6.29
C GLY A 54 5.66 2.77 5.08
N THR A 55 5.52 3.99 4.55
CA THR A 55 4.40 4.25 3.61
C THR A 55 4.58 3.57 2.24
N PHE A 56 5.76 3.67 1.62
CA PHE A 56 6.03 3.01 0.33
C PHE A 56 6.54 1.57 0.49
N ASP A 57 7.08 1.25 1.66
CA ASP A 57 7.58 -0.08 2.02
C ASP A 57 6.50 -1.15 1.87
N TRP A 58 5.23 -0.85 2.11
CA TRP A 58 4.14 -1.82 1.92
C TRP A 58 4.00 -2.34 0.48
N ILE A 59 4.33 -1.53 -0.53
CA ILE A 59 4.30 -2.00 -1.93
C ILE A 59 5.46 -2.93 -2.22
N THR A 60 6.65 -2.62 -1.71
CA THR A 60 7.85 -3.44 -1.84
C THR A 60 7.70 -4.74 -1.04
N PHE A 61 7.31 -4.64 0.23
CA PHE A 61 7.03 -5.77 1.11
C PHE A 61 5.97 -6.71 0.54
N SER A 62 4.95 -6.17 -0.14
CA SER A 62 3.98 -7.02 -0.84
C SER A 62 4.58 -7.88 -1.96
N ALA A 63 5.64 -7.40 -2.62
CA ALA A 63 6.35 -8.16 -3.64
C ALA A 63 7.14 -9.32 -3.02
N ASP A 64 7.72 -9.10 -1.84
CA ASP A 64 8.51 -10.11 -1.14
C ASP A 64 7.62 -11.23 -0.59
N VAL A 65 6.50 -10.88 0.05
CA VAL A 65 5.62 -11.86 0.71
C VAL A 65 4.70 -12.58 -0.28
N LEU A 66 4.16 -11.88 -1.27
CA LEU A 66 3.16 -12.44 -2.20
C LEU A 66 3.77 -12.84 -3.54
N GLY A 67 5.00 -12.45 -3.83
CA GLY A 67 5.63 -12.57 -5.15
C GLY A 67 5.33 -11.36 -6.03
N ARG A 68 6.39 -10.81 -6.67
CA ARG A 68 6.34 -9.56 -7.46
C ARG A 68 5.23 -9.54 -8.52
N SER A 69 5.06 -10.64 -9.24
CA SER A 69 4.10 -10.76 -10.35
C SER A 69 2.90 -11.66 -10.03
N SER A 70 2.67 -11.98 -8.75
CA SER A 70 1.55 -12.86 -8.42
C SER A 70 0.21 -12.18 -8.65
N VAL A 71 -0.76 -12.93 -9.17
CA VAL A 71 -2.11 -12.41 -9.45
C VAL A 71 -2.79 -11.93 -8.16
N GLU A 72 -2.48 -12.54 -7.00
CA GLU A 72 -2.99 -12.08 -5.70
C GLU A 72 -2.43 -10.70 -5.32
N ARG A 73 -1.15 -10.43 -5.57
CA ARG A 73 -0.54 -9.12 -5.36
C ARG A 73 -1.13 -8.08 -6.31
N LEU A 74 -1.24 -8.41 -7.60
CA LEU A 74 -1.82 -7.50 -8.59
C LEU A 74 -3.27 -7.15 -8.23
N ALA A 75 -4.08 -8.13 -7.82
CA ALA A 75 -5.45 -7.90 -7.34
C ALA A 75 -5.47 -6.94 -6.14
N LEU A 76 -4.59 -7.16 -5.15
CA LEU A 76 -4.51 -6.31 -3.96
C LEU A 76 -4.11 -4.87 -4.31
N LEU A 77 -3.11 -4.67 -5.16
CA LEU A 77 -2.65 -3.34 -5.57
C LEU A 77 -3.70 -2.62 -6.43
N THR A 78 -4.38 -3.33 -7.33
CA THR A 78 -5.51 -2.78 -8.11
C THR A 78 -6.63 -2.31 -7.19
N TRP A 79 -6.97 -3.08 -6.16
CA TRP A 79 -7.95 -2.64 -5.16
C TRP A 79 -7.49 -1.39 -4.41
N ALA A 80 -6.24 -1.35 -3.94
CA ALA A 80 -5.71 -0.23 -3.16
C ALA A 80 -5.68 1.05 -3.99
N ARG A 81 -5.27 0.96 -5.26
CA ARG A 81 -5.30 2.06 -6.24
C ARG A 81 -6.73 2.52 -6.55
N SER A 82 -7.69 1.60 -6.68
CA SER A 82 -9.10 1.96 -6.88
C SER A 82 -9.66 2.73 -5.67
N LYS A 83 -9.33 2.30 -4.45
CA LYS A 83 -9.75 2.94 -3.21
C LYS A 83 -9.10 4.31 -3.01
N SER A 84 -7.80 4.45 -3.29
CA SER A 84 -7.10 5.74 -3.21
C SER A 84 -7.73 6.77 -4.16
N ARG A 85 -8.01 6.39 -5.42
CA ARG A 85 -8.71 7.25 -6.39
C ARG A 85 -10.07 7.72 -5.87
N ARG A 86 -10.87 6.82 -5.28
CA ARG A 86 -12.17 7.18 -4.70
C ARG A 86 -12.04 8.18 -3.55
N ARG A 87 -10.99 8.06 -2.73
CA ARG A 87 -10.70 9.01 -1.63
C ARG A 87 -10.21 10.36 -2.15
N ILE A 88 -9.29 10.37 -3.12
CA ILE A 88 -8.77 11.59 -3.77
C ILE A 88 -9.90 12.39 -4.42
N ARG A 89 -10.78 11.75 -5.19
CA ARG A 89 -11.93 12.42 -5.83
C ARG A 89 -12.86 13.10 -4.83
N ARG A 90 -12.99 12.54 -3.62
CA ARG A 90 -13.82 13.11 -2.54
C ARG A 90 -13.12 14.25 -1.82
N HIS A 91 -11.80 14.29 -1.83
CA HIS A 91 -11.00 15.31 -1.16
C HIS A 91 -11.00 16.62 -1.95
N ARG A 92 -11.58 17.70 -1.38
CA ARG A 92 -11.78 18.98 -2.08
C ARG A 92 -10.48 19.56 -2.66
N GLY A 93 -9.35 19.43 -1.95
CA GLY A 93 -8.04 19.96 -2.38
C GLY A 93 -7.25 19.10 -3.38
N LEU A 94 -7.68 17.86 -3.67
CA LEU A 94 -6.99 16.95 -4.60
C LEU A 94 -7.82 16.61 -5.83
N ARG A 95 -8.97 17.31 -6.01
CA ARG A 95 -9.86 17.14 -7.17
C ARG A 95 -9.19 17.45 -8.51
N ALA A 96 -8.12 18.26 -8.51
CA ALA A 96 -7.35 18.60 -9.69
C ALA A 96 -6.55 17.40 -10.24
N LEU A 97 -6.27 16.37 -9.44
CA LEU A 97 -5.58 15.14 -9.85
C LEU A 97 -6.56 14.12 -10.49
N LYS A 98 -7.54 14.63 -11.24
CA LYS A 98 -8.71 13.88 -11.74
C LYS A 98 -8.35 12.76 -12.71
N GLU A 99 -7.18 12.83 -13.33
CA GLU A 99 -6.67 11.89 -14.32
C GLU A 99 -5.48 11.11 -13.76
N VAL A 100 -5.78 10.09 -12.94
CA VAL A 100 -4.81 9.03 -12.64
C VAL A 100 -5.23 7.79 -13.42
N PRO A 101 -4.52 7.42 -14.50
CA PRO A 101 -4.74 6.17 -15.23
C PRO A 101 -4.53 4.95 -14.33
N GLY A 102 -5.34 3.92 -14.51
CA GLY A 102 -5.23 2.66 -13.77
C GLY A 102 -6.56 1.93 -13.75
N GLY A 103 -6.56 0.66 -14.16
CA GLY A 103 -7.73 -0.19 -14.32
C GLY A 103 -8.64 -0.24 -13.09
N THR A 104 -9.92 -0.50 -13.33
CA THR A 104 -10.89 -0.72 -12.26
C THR A 104 -10.79 -2.15 -11.73
N VAL A 105 -11.41 -2.41 -10.57
CA VAL A 105 -11.48 -3.79 -10.10
C VAL A 105 -12.38 -4.64 -11.02
N THR A 106 -13.34 -4.02 -11.71
CA THR A 106 -14.19 -4.71 -12.68
C THR A 106 -13.34 -5.19 -13.85
N ASP A 107 -12.55 -4.30 -14.46
CA ASP A 107 -11.64 -4.62 -15.56
C ASP A 107 -10.68 -5.75 -15.17
N PHE A 108 -10.08 -5.67 -13.98
CA PHE A 108 -9.20 -6.74 -13.47
C PHE A 108 -9.95 -8.07 -13.28
N CYS A 109 -11.20 -8.04 -12.81
CA CYS A 109 -12.00 -9.25 -12.65
C CYS A 109 -12.33 -9.88 -14.01
N GLU A 110 -12.62 -9.06 -15.02
CA GLU A 110 -12.86 -9.50 -16.39
C GLU A 110 -11.60 -10.13 -17.00
N GLU A 111 -10.47 -9.43 -16.95
CA GLU A 111 -9.17 -9.91 -17.44
C GLU A 111 -8.72 -11.21 -16.74
N ALA A 112 -8.92 -11.31 -15.42
CA ALA A 112 -8.54 -12.48 -14.64
C ALA A 112 -9.57 -13.63 -14.69
N GLY A 113 -10.74 -13.44 -15.33
CA GLY A 113 -11.83 -14.41 -15.32
C GLY A 113 -12.41 -14.66 -13.91
N TRP A 114 -12.34 -13.67 -13.01
CA TRP A 114 -12.76 -13.79 -11.62
C TRP A 114 -14.12 -13.16 -11.35
N LYS A 115 -14.94 -13.85 -10.55
CA LYS A 115 -16.10 -13.22 -9.91
C LYS A 115 -15.63 -12.22 -8.85
N ARG A 116 -16.39 -11.14 -8.65
CA ARG A 116 -16.13 -10.13 -7.61
C ARG A 116 -15.91 -10.74 -6.21
N ARG A 117 -16.69 -11.77 -5.84
CA ARG A 117 -16.53 -12.50 -4.57
C ARG A 117 -15.17 -13.19 -4.46
N THR A 118 -14.68 -13.77 -5.55
CA THR A 118 -13.36 -14.42 -5.61
C THR A 118 -12.26 -13.40 -5.41
N PHE A 119 -12.37 -12.25 -6.08
CA PHE A 119 -11.46 -11.13 -5.90
C PHE A 119 -11.39 -10.69 -4.44
N ASP A 120 -12.53 -10.41 -3.81
CA ASP A 120 -12.57 -9.89 -2.44
C ASP A 120 -12.02 -10.91 -1.42
N ARG A 121 -12.27 -12.21 -1.63
CA ARG A 121 -11.69 -13.29 -0.83
C ARG A 121 -10.16 -13.38 -0.98
N ARG A 122 -9.65 -13.39 -2.22
CA ARG A 122 -8.21 -13.46 -2.50
C ARG A 122 -7.48 -12.23 -1.95
N ARG A 123 -8.05 -11.04 -2.16
CA ARG A 123 -7.56 -9.78 -1.58
C ARG A 123 -7.48 -9.85 -0.05
N LYS A 124 -8.54 -10.29 0.64
CA LYS A 124 -8.51 -10.46 2.11
C LYS A 124 -7.44 -11.45 2.57
N ARG A 125 -7.28 -12.56 1.84
CA ARG A 125 -6.23 -13.56 2.12
C ARG A 125 -4.84 -12.94 1.97
N ALA A 126 -4.61 -12.17 0.90
CA ALA A 126 -3.35 -11.48 0.67
C ALA A 126 -3.03 -10.48 1.81
N CYS A 127 -4.02 -9.68 2.25
CA CYS A 127 -3.83 -8.78 3.39
C CYS A 127 -3.49 -9.50 4.69
N ARG A 128 -4.10 -10.66 4.95
CA ARG A 128 -3.77 -11.48 6.14
C ARG A 128 -2.34 -11.97 6.08
N ARG A 129 -1.93 -12.55 4.94
CA ARG A 129 -0.54 -13.01 4.73
C ARG A 129 0.49 -11.90 4.97
N LEU A 130 0.18 -10.68 4.53
CA LEU A 130 1.05 -9.52 4.77
C LEU A 130 1.09 -9.13 6.24
N ALA A 131 -0.06 -9.11 6.91
CA ALA A 131 -0.13 -8.83 8.34
C ALA A 131 0.64 -9.86 9.16
N ASP A 132 0.46 -11.14 8.86
CA ASP A 132 1.13 -12.27 9.53
C ASP A 132 2.64 -12.16 9.34
N ALA A 133 3.12 -12.01 8.09
CA ALA A 133 4.54 -11.85 7.79
C ALA A 133 5.18 -10.63 8.47
N TRP A 134 4.44 -9.51 8.57
CA TRP A 134 4.91 -8.34 9.30
C TRP A 134 5.07 -8.61 10.79
N ASN A 135 4.06 -9.25 11.39
CA ASN A 135 4.05 -9.57 12.80
C ASN A 135 5.17 -10.55 13.17
N GLU A 136 5.39 -11.59 12.34
CA GLU A 136 6.50 -12.54 12.49
C GLU A 136 7.86 -11.83 12.45
N ARG A 137 8.08 -10.96 11.47
CA ARG A 137 9.32 -10.16 11.37
C ARG A 137 9.55 -9.30 12.61
N ARG A 138 8.52 -8.62 13.10
CA ARG A 138 8.60 -7.78 14.32
C ARG A 138 8.79 -8.58 15.60
N GLN A 139 8.38 -9.85 15.63
CA GLN A 139 8.67 -10.74 16.74
C GLN A 139 10.12 -11.20 16.72
N ALA A 140 10.65 -11.59 15.56
CA ALA A 140 12.04 -11.98 15.40
C ALA A 140 13.01 -10.85 15.78
N GLU A 141 12.77 -9.62 15.29
CA GLU A 141 13.57 -8.43 15.65
C GLU A 141 13.58 -8.17 17.17
N ARG A 142 12.43 -8.35 17.83
CA ARG A 142 12.31 -8.18 19.29
C ARG A 142 13.08 -9.25 20.07
N GLN A 143 13.05 -10.49 19.59
CA GLN A 143 13.79 -11.60 20.21
C GLN A 143 15.30 -11.40 20.06
N GLU A 144 15.77 -10.95 18.89
CA GLU A 144 17.18 -10.66 18.65
C GLU A 144 17.70 -9.50 19.51
N LEU A 145 16.92 -8.44 19.68
CA LEU A 145 17.26 -7.33 20.58
C LEU A 145 17.32 -7.76 22.05
N ASN A 146 16.41 -8.65 22.48
CA ASN A 146 16.43 -9.18 23.85
C ASN A 146 17.67 -10.06 24.08
N TRP A 147 18.04 -10.88 23.09
CA TRP A 147 19.25 -11.71 23.14
C TRP A 147 20.54 -10.89 23.20
N ARG A 148 20.65 -9.80 22.43
CA ARG A 148 21.85 -8.94 22.39
C ARG A 148 22.08 -8.09 23.64
N ASN A 149 21.05 -7.93 24.48
CA ASN A 149 21.09 -7.12 25.70
C ASN A 149 21.19 -7.97 26.98
N GLN A 150 21.36 -9.29 26.85
CA GLN A 150 21.71 -10.23 27.92
C GLN A 150 23.21 -10.55 27.86
#